data_AF-A0AAJ7FPF8-F1
#
_entry.id   AF-A0AAJ7FPF8-F1
#
_cell.length_a   1.000
_cell.length_b   1.000
_cell.length_c   1.000
_cell.angle_alpha   90.00
_cell.angle_beta   90.00
_cell.angle_gamma   90.00
#
_symmetry.space_group_name_H-M   'P 1'
#
loop_
_entity.id
_entity.type
_entity.pdbx_description
1 polymer ?
#
loop_
_entity_poly.entity_id
_entity_poly.type
_entity_poly.pdbx_seq_one_letter_code
_entity_poly.pdbx_strand_id
1 'polypeptide(L)'
;MSSAVWHKLSTRKYILPVLGGIKSSLVCSLKSKHNQPQHIISMNQAFLRYESGSETFEMNFRYVNAELNIDRQFNLTRKCNETISNFLKRIETNMEKSLIKKKKKSRRKNNLKDTNEMGVESSNGEDKVILLKNNERVNGNTLCETLLNHSSSLQLIIMGIPYEISFNAPWVLHMALPACILAGFPTYPSKFEALHTDRLHSVFNWYKNMKNGNSKQETESWEEVGQGYFYTPSSEDIGCRLKLSCLPKNSKSIGPAVEVESHASISAGPGHCPFETRHLFTSNKLSGKSFRITSYNILADTYTDSDYSREVLFPYCPPYALDMDYRKQLIMKELMGYNADIICLQEVDNKVYDVDLYPTLSSLNYNGVYNRKGAGVTEGLSTFYNDERFEKLNFEFTVIGENLHLKDFASVWNTITNEKMKERFSERNTTVQITTLKSKEDPTKILLVGNTHLYFHPNADHIRLLQGYYALSYAHEVAKRTQEQNPDCNVSILLCGDFNSVPECGIYQLMTKRYVPNDCKDWSSCPEEIVENVSLSHSLSFDSACGTPEYTNYTAEFADCLDYIFYQTDNLKVSQVIPMPSNEELKLHTALPSVVFPSDHISLCVDLEWIK
;
A
#
# COMPACT_ATOMS: atom_id res chain seq x y z
N MET A 1 -16.67 11.07 -34.91
CA MET A 1 -16.57 12.36 -34.18
C MET A 1 -16.12 12.17 -32.72
N SER A 2 -15.48 11.03 -32.37
CA SER A 2 -15.01 10.66 -31.04
C SER A 2 -13.53 11.02 -30.76
N SER A 3 -12.87 11.80 -31.62
CA SER A 3 -11.41 12.01 -31.56
C SER A 3 -10.96 13.20 -30.71
N ALA A 4 -11.86 13.92 -30.03
CA ALA A 4 -11.50 15.18 -29.36
C ALA A 4 -11.20 15.03 -27.86
N VAL A 5 -11.72 13.98 -27.20
CA VAL A 5 -11.68 13.85 -25.73
C VAL A 5 -10.34 13.27 -25.24
N TRP A 6 -9.72 12.36 -26.00
CA TRP A 6 -8.43 11.74 -25.62
C TRP A 6 -7.19 12.38 -26.26
N HIS A 7 -7.35 13.24 -27.27
CA HIS A 7 -6.24 13.81 -28.04
C HIS A 7 -5.47 14.92 -27.30
N LYS A 8 -6.06 15.51 -26.25
CA LYS A 8 -5.45 16.59 -25.47
C LYS A 8 -4.47 16.13 -24.38
N LEU A 9 -4.45 14.85 -24.04
CA LEU A 9 -3.45 14.29 -23.10
C LEU A 9 -2.08 14.06 -23.76
N SER A 10 -1.99 13.92 -25.09
CA SER A 10 -0.75 13.48 -25.76
C SER A 10 0.13 14.60 -26.34
N THR A 11 -0.25 15.88 -26.25
CA THR A 11 0.39 16.96 -27.04
C THR A 11 1.25 17.97 -26.27
N ARG A 12 1.59 17.76 -24.99
CA ARG A 12 2.56 18.62 -24.30
C ARG A 12 3.93 17.96 -24.16
N LYS A 13 4.81 18.27 -25.13
CA LYS A 13 6.27 18.20 -24.97
C LYS A 13 6.67 18.97 -23.71
N TYR A 14 7.15 18.27 -22.70
CA TYR A 14 7.76 18.86 -21.50
C TYR A 14 9.09 19.52 -21.88
N ILE A 15 9.06 20.82 -22.13
CA ILE A 15 10.27 21.65 -22.18
C ILE A 15 10.62 22.01 -20.73
N LEU A 16 11.66 21.38 -20.21
CA LEU A 16 12.33 21.74 -18.96
C LEU A 16 12.95 23.14 -19.09
N PRO A 17 12.65 24.11 -18.21
CA PRO A 17 13.49 25.27 -18.03
C PRO A 17 14.59 24.94 -17.02
N VAL A 18 15.83 24.96 -17.49
CA VAL A 18 17.03 25.10 -16.66
C VAL A 18 17.06 26.52 -16.11
N LEU A 19 16.84 26.72 -14.81
CA LEU A 19 17.25 27.95 -14.10
C LEU A 19 17.49 27.68 -12.60
N GLY A 20 18.79 27.73 -12.23
CA GLY A 20 19.34 28.54 -11.13
C GLY A 20 18.73 28.43 -9.72
N GLY A 21 19.52 27.90 -8.79
CA GLY A 21 19.21 27.84 -7.37
C GLY A 21 18.94 29.19 -6.69
N ILE A 22 17.98 29.19 -5.78
CA ILE A 22 17.78 30.22 -4.76
C ILE A 22 17.48 29.51 -3.42
N LYS A 23 18.17 30.01 -2.39
CA LYS A 23 18.29 29.49 -1.02
C LYS A 23 16.95 29.25 -0.32
N SER A 24 16.92 28.18 0.49
CA SER A 24 15.91 27.87 1.50
C SER A 24 15.62 29.09 2.39
N SER A 25 14.39 29.56 2.38
CA SER A 25 13.86 30.45 3.41
C SER A 25 12.90 29.68 4.30
N LEU A 26 13.04 29.90 5.61
CA LEU A 26 12.36 29.20 6.68
C LEU A 26 10.84 29.37 6.58
N VAL A 27 10.12 28.27 6.36
CA VAL A 27 8.69 28.19 6.69
C VAL A 27 8.59 27.57 8.08
N CYS A 28 8.39 28.43 9.08
CA CYS A 28 8.01 28.04 10.43
C CYS A 28 6.61 27.39 10.36
N SER A 29 6.55 26.05 10.29
CA SER A 29 5.28 25.33 10.42
C SER A 29 4.76 25.50 11.85
N LEU A 30 3.60 26.14 12.00
CA LEU A 30 2.77 26.04 13.20
C LEU A 30 2.39 24.56 13.39
N LYS A 31 3.17 23.84 14.21
CA LYS A 31 2.85 22.46 14.59
C LYS A 31 1.57 22.47 15.44
N SER A 32 0.45 22.09 14.82
CA SER A 32 -0.71 21.58 15.54
C SER A 32 -0.26 20.45 16.47
N LYS A 33 -0.62 20.53 17.76
CA LYS A 33 -0.25 19.53 18.78
C LYS A 33 -0.88 18.14 18.55
N HIS A 34 -1.80 18.01 17.60
CA HIS A 34 -2.61 16.79 17.40
C HIS A 34 -2.05 15.79 16.37
N ASN A 35 -0.86 16.02 15.80
CA ASN A 35 -0.32 15.21 14.69
C ASN A 35 0.92 14.37 15.01
N GLN A 36 1.42 14.34 16.26
CA GLN A 36 2.54 13.45 16.59
C GLN A 36 2.04 12.22 17.35
N PRO A 37 2.44 11.00 16.92
CA PRO A 37 2.15 9.79 17.67
C PRO A 37 2.58 9.95 19.13
N GLN A 38 1.68 9.63 20.06
CA GLN A 38 1.98 9.75 21.48
C GLN A 38 2.59 8.44 21.98
N HIS A 39 3.91 8.40 22.14
CA HIS A 39 4.60 7.27 22.77
C HIS A 39 4.26 7.21 24.26
N ILE A 40 3.71 6.08 24.70
CA ILE A 40 3.42 5.78 26.10
C ILE A 40 4.62 5.03 26.66
N ILE A 41 5.54 5.77 27.27
CA ILE A 41 6.75 5.22 27.91
C ILE A 41 6.50 5.02 29.40
N SER A 42 6.88 3.86 29.92
CA SER A 42 6.86 3.58 31.36
C SER A 42 7.99 4.31 32.07
N MET A 43 7.77 4.68 33.34
CA MET A 43 8.77 5.44 34.11
C MET A 43 10.11 4.72 34.27
N ASN A 44 10.16 3.39 34.24
CA ASN A 44 11.39 2.62 34.47
C ASN A 44 12.03 2.09 33.17
N GLN A 45 11.66 2.68 32.02
CA GLN A 45 12.15 2.27 30.71
C GLN A 45 12.82 3.42 29.98
N ALA A 46 13.95 3.12 29.35
CA ALA A 46 14.66 4.00 28.45
C ALA A 46 14.88 3.30 27.10
N PHE A 47 14.82 4.06 26.02
CA PHE A 47 15.00 3.56 24.66
C PHE A 47 16.18 4.26 24.01
N LEU A 48 17.19 3.49 23.66
CA LEU A 48 18.37 3.95 22.94
C LEU A 48 18.28 3.46 21.49
N ARG A 49 18.35 4.38 20.52
CA ARG A 49 18.32 4.05 19.09
C ARG A 49 19.57 4.52 18.39
N TYR A 50 20.11 3.67 17.53
CA TYR A 50 21.29 3.94 16.73
C TYR A 50 21.28 3.14 15.44
N GLU A 51 21.49 3.82 14.33
CA GLU A 51 21.74 3.21 13.03
C GLU A 51 23.24 3.16 12.76
N SER A 52 23.76 1.98 12.39
CA SER A 52 25.18 1.78 12.17
C SER A 52 25.72 2.76 11.12
N GLY A 53 26.76 3.53 11.49
CA GLY A 53 27.35 4.55 10.62
C GLY A 53 26.76 5.96 10.80
N SER A 54 25.69 6.13 11.59
CA SER A 54 25.18 7.45 11.95
C SER A 54 26.16 8.21 12.86
N GLU A 55 26.26 9.52 12.68
CA GLU A 55 27.01 10.41 13.58
C GLU A 55 26.28 10.63 14.91
N THR A 56 24.99 10.28 14.97
CA THR A 56 24.14 10.53 16.13
C THR A 56 23.34 9.31 16.58
N PHE A 57 22.99 9.29 17.87
CA PHE A 57 22.08 8.33 18.47
C PHE A 57 20.97 9.07 19.23
N GLU A 58 19.87 8.38 19.50
CA GLU A 58 18.71 8.91 20.21
C GLU A 58 18.50 8.20 21.55
N MET A 59 18.11 8.96 22.58
CA MET A 59 17.73 8.44 23.90
C MET A 59 16.37 9.01 24.32
N ASN A 60 15.46 8.14 24.74
CA ASN A 60 14.09 8.50 25.10
C ASN A 60 13.70 7.82 26.42
N PHE A 61 13.15 8.57 27.37
CA PHE A 61 12.66 8.04 28.64
C PHE A 61 11.59 8.96 29.25
N ARG A 62 10.78 8.45 30.17
CA ARG A 62 9.79 9.24 30.91
C ARG A 62 10.18 9.35 32.38
N TYR A 63 10.03 10.53 32.94
CA TYR A 63 10.23 10.77 34.37
C TYR A 63 8.94 11.31 34.99
N VAL A 64 8.47 10.63 36.04
CA VAL A 64 7.29 11.01 36.80
C VAL A 64 7.70 11.32 38.24
N ASN A 65 7.22 12.43 38.79
CA ASN A 65 7.37 12.78 40.20
C ASN A 65 6.05 13.42 40.65
N ALA A 66 5.27 12.66 41.42
CA ALA A 66 3.93 13.04 41.84
C ALA A 66 3.95 14.28 42.76
N GLU A 67 4.93 14.37 43.68
CA GLU A 67 5.07 15.47 44.63
C GLU A 67 5.26 16.83 43.93
N LEU A 68 6.05 16.85 42.85
CA LEU A 68 6.32 18.05 42.07
C LEU A 68 5.37 18.23 40.88
N ASN A 69 4.39 17.32 40.72
CA ASN A 69 3.49 17.25 39.58
C ASN A 69 4.27 17.31 38.25
N ILE A 70 5.29 16.47 38.14
CA ILE A 70 6.10 16.30 36.92
C ILE A 70 5.68 14.98 36.30
N ASP A 71 5.30 15.04 35.04
CA ASP A 71 5.18 13.90 34.16
C ASP A 71 5.70 14.37 32.80
N ARG A 72 6.90 13.90 32.46
CA ARG A 72 7.60 14.41 31.27
C ARG A 72 8.41 13.32 30.59
N GLN A 73 8.22 13.24 29.28
CA GLN A 73 9.11 12.52 28.38
C GLN A 73 10.29 13.40 27.97
N PHE A 74 11.48 12.80 28.00
CA PHE A 74 12.74 13.38 27.55
C PHE A 74 13.18 12.66 26.29
N ASN A 75 13.43 13.43 25.23
CA ASN A 75 13.94 12.93 23.96
C ASN A 75 15.25 13.67 23.68
N LEU A 76 16.34 12.94 23.47
CA LEU A 76 17.66 13.49 23.21
C LEU A 76 18.24 12.89 21.94
N THR A 77 18.77 13.74 21.04
CA THR A 77 19.62 13.34 19.92
C THR A 77 21.03 13.82 20.20
N ARG A 78 21.99 12.90 20.19
CA ARG A 78 23.34 13.08 20.74
C ARG A 78 24.40 12.56 19.77
N LYS A 79 25.63 13.07 19.87
CA LYS A 79 26.70 12.68 18.94
C LYS A 79 27.39 11.41 19.44
N CYS A 80 27.70 10.48 18.54
CA CYS A 80 28.39 9.25 18.90
C CYS A 80 29.81 9.52 19.45
N ASN A 81 30.46 10.58 18.96
CA ASN A 81 31.81 10.99 19.35
C ASN A 81 31.87 11.91 20.59
N GLU A 82 30.76 12.12 21.31
CA GLU A 82 30.81 12.82 22.60
C GLU A 82 31.16 11.84 23.74
N THR A 83 31.77 12.35 24.81
CA THR A 83 32.08 11.52 25.98
C THR A 83 30.81 11.17 26.76
N ILE A 84 30.81 10.01 27.41
CA ILE A 84 29.68 9.56 28.24
C ILE A 84 29.41 10.55 29.38
N SER A 85 30.44 11.13 30.00
CA SER A 85 30.27 12.19 31.02
C SER A 85 29.49 13.39 30.49
N ASN A 86 29.77 13.83 29.26
CA ASN A 86 29.05 14.95 28.66
C ASN A 86 27.59 14.60 28.37
N PHE A 87 27.34 13.38 27.90
CA PHE A 87 26.00 12.86 27.68
C PHE A 87 25.18 12.79 28.98
N LEU A 88 25.72 12.20 30.05
CA LEU A 88 25.03 12.07 31.34
C LEU A 88 24.77 13.44 31.99
N LYS A 89 25.75 14.35 31.92
CA LYS A 89 25.59 15.74 32.40
C LYS A 89 24.48 16.48 31.64
N ARG A 90 24.27 16.16 30.35
CA ARG A 90 23.18 16.73 29.56
C ARG A 90 21.81 16.22 30.01
N ILE A 91 21.70 14.93 30.33
CA ILE A 91 20.49 14.35 30.92
C ILE A 91 20.18 15.06 32.25
N GLU A 92 21.16 15.13 33.14
CA GLU A 92 21.05 15.78 34.45
C GLU A 92 20.57 17.24 34.30
N THR A 93 21.26 18.03 33.46
CA THR A 93 20.92 19.44 33.23
C THR A 93 19.49 19.62 32.70
N ASN A 94 19.05 18.76 31.78
CA ASN A 94 17.69 18.83 31.22
C ASN A 94 16.62 18.51 32.26
N MET A 95 16.91 17.56 33.16
CA MET A 95 16.04 17.20 34.26
C MET A 95 15.97 18.30 35.32
N GLU A 96 17.11 18.84 35.74
CA GLU A 96 17.17 19.93 36.71
C GLU A 96 16.40 21.16 36.22
N LYS A 97 16.55 21.54 34.94
CA LYS A 97 15.76 22.62 34.33
C LYS A 97 14.26 22.36 34.44
N SER A 98 13.83 21.12 34.28
CA SER A 98 12.42 20.72 34.39
C SER A 98 11.92 20.82 35.85
N LEU A 99 12.73 20.34 36.79
CA LEU A 99 12.47 20.38 38.23
C LEU A 99 12.37 21.83 38.75
N ILE A 100 13.35 22.67 38.41
CA ILE A 100 13.41 24.09 38.81
C ILE A 100 12.20 24.85 38.26
N LYS A 101 11.83 24.64 36.99
CA LYS A 101 10.68 25.32 36.37
C LYS A 101 9.37 25.02 37.09
N LYS A 102 9.16 23.77 37.54
CA LYS A 102 7.96 23.36 38.29
C LYS A 102 7.98 23.83 39.74
N LYS A 103 9.12 23.76 40.43
CA LYS A 103 9.29 24.34 41.79
C LYS A 103 8.98 25.85 41.80
N LYS A 104 9.46 26.62 40.82
CA LYS A 104 9.13 28.06 40.67
C LYS A 104 7.63 28.30 40.41
N LYS A 105 6.97 27.46 39.59
CA LYS A 105 5.53 27.57 39.31
C LYS A 105 4.67 27.21 40.53
N SER A 106 5.06 26.21 41.32
CA SER A 106 4.40 25.85 42.58
C SER A 106 4.49 26.99 43.62
N ARG A 107 5.69 27.56 43.80
CA ARG A 107 5.90 28.72 44.70
C ARG A 107 5.03 29.94 44.32
N ARG A 108 4.92 30.25 43.02
CA ARG A 108 4.03 31.32 42.52
C ARG A 108 2.54 31.05 42.74
N LYS A 109 2.09 29.79 42.76
CA LYS A 109 0.69 29.43 42.97
C LYS A 109 0.28 29.53 44.46
N ASN A 110 1.24 29.39 45.37
CA ASN A 110 1.00 29.36 46.82
C ASN A 110 1.26 30.70 47.54
N ASN A 111 1.44 31.83 46.82
CA ASN A 111 1.66 33.16 47.39
C ASN A 111 2.72 33.23 48.52
N LEU A 112 3.77 32.42 48.43
CA LEU A 112 4.92 32.52 49.33
C LEU A 112 5.80 33.69 48.87
N LYS A 113 5.94 34.72 49.72
CA LYS A 113 6.83 35.87 49.49
C LYS A 113 8.30 35.41 49.44
N ASP A 114 9.08 36.09 48.59
CA ASP A 114 10.53 35.92 48.47
C ASP A 114 11.21 36.16 49.82
N THR A 115 11.56 35.09 50.51
CA THR A 115 12.56 35.11 51.56
C THR A 115 13.69 34.20 51.16
N ASN A 116 14.81 34.85 50.81
CA ASN A 116 16.18 34.39 50.65
C ASN A 116 16.47 33.13 49.83
N GLU A 117 17.40 33.30 48.90
CA GLU A 117 18.20 32.28 48.25
C GLU A 117 18.84 31.36 49.31
N MET A 118 18.14 30.31 49.72
CA MET A 118 18.81 29.11 50.19
C MET A 118 19.28 28.36 48.97
N GLY A 119 20.60 28.35 48.81
CA GLY A 119 21.33 27.59 47.82
C GLY A 119 20.78 26.17 47.72
N VAL A 120 20.83 25.64 46.52
CA VAL A 120 20.81 24.21 46.31
C VAL A 120 21.95 23.67 47.17
N GLU A 121 21.65 23.11 48.34
CA GLU A 121 22.59 22.23 49.03
C GLU A 121 22.93 21.16 48.02
N SER A 122 24.14 21.29 47.48
CA SER A 122 24.85 20.26 46.74
C SER A 122 24.96 19.07 47.68
N SER A 123 24.05 18.12 47.54
CA SER A 123 24.23 16.77 48.07
C SER A 123 25.63 16.31 47.67
N ASN A 124 26.45 16.06 48.68
CA ASN A 124 27.82 15.61 48.54
C ASN A 124 27.93 14.43 47.56
N GLY A 125 28.75 14.58 46.53
CA GLY A 125 29.51 13.50 45.88
C GLY A 125 28.78 12.42 45.07
N GLU A 126 27.45 12.29 45.13
CA GLU A 126 26.73 11.25 44.36
C GLU A 126 26.29 11.76 42.99
N ASP A 127 26.71 11.08 41.93
CA ASP A 127 26.27 11.34 40.57
C ASP A 127 24.76 11.09 40.44
N LYS A 128 24.00 12.13 40.11
CA LYS A 128 22.54 12.07 39.98
C LYS A 128 22.08 11.26 38.78
N VAL A 129 22.96 11.05 37.80
CA VAL A 129 22.71 10.24 36.62
C VAL A 129 23.90 9.32 36.40
N ILE A 130 23.68 8.01 36.46
CA ILE A 130 24.72 6.98 36.34
C ILE A 130 24.34 6.03 35.21
N LEU A 131 25.31 5.66 34.39
CA LEU A 131 25.15 4.60 33.40
C LEU A 131 25.95 3.37 33.83
N LEU A 132 25.29 2.22 33.85
CA LEU A 132 25.87 0.92 34.12
C LEU A 132 25.90 0.09 32.84
N LYS A 133 26.98 -0.66 32.64
CA LYS A 133 27.14 -1.69 31.61
C LYS A 133 27.48 -3.00 32.31
N ASN A 134 26.64 -4.02 32.15
CA ASN A 134 26.75 -5.29 32.88
C ASN A 134 26.88 -5.10 34.41
N ASN A 135 26.08 -4.21 34.99
CA ASN A 135 26.10 -3.81 36.41
C ASN A 135 27.35 -3.07 36.89
N GLU A 136 28.30 -2.76 36.00
CA GLU A 136 29.48 -1.95 36.34
C GLU A 136 29.34 -0.54 35.82
N ARG A 137 29.84 0.43 36.59
CA ARG A 137 29.78 1.85 36.20
C ARG A 137 30.67 2.10 34.99
N VAL A 138 30.10 2.72 33.96
CA VAL A 138 30.84 3.03 32.73
C VAL A 138 31.82 4.17 32.96
N ASN A 139 33.05 4.04 32.44
CA ASN A 139 34.04 5.11 32.47
C ASN A 139 33.58 6.31 31.64
N GLY A 140 33.31 7.43 32.30
CA GLY A 140 32.76 8.64 31.69
C GLY A 140 33.64 9.31 30.63
N ASN A 141 34.95 9.05 30.62
CA ASN A 141 35.88 9.61 29.63
C ASN A 141 35.84 8.89 28.26
N THR A 142 35.19 7.74 28.20
CA THR A 142 35.01 7.00 26.94
C THR A 142 33.96 7.67 26.04
N LEU A 143 34.02 7.39 24.73
CA LEU A 143 33.06 7.91 23.75
C LEU A 143 31.75 7.13 23.79
N CYS A 144 30.64 7.81 23.50
CA CYS A 144 29.32 7.18 23.46
C CYS A 144 29.21 6.05 22.44
N GLU A 145 29.99 6.07 21.34
CA GLU A 145 30.00 4.98 20.34
C GLU A 145 30.29 3.61 20.98
N THR A 146 31.06 3.56 22.05
CA THR A 146 31.42 2.32 22.76
C THR A 146 30.23 1.65 23.45
N LEU A 147 29.14 2.40 23.66
CA LEU A 147 27.85 1.93 24.18
C LEU A 147 26.95 1.35 23.09
N LEU A 148 27.24 1.64 21.82
CA LEU A 148 26.35 1.34 20.69
C LEU A 148 26.53 -0.08 20.13
N ASN A 149 27.40 -0.87 20.75
CA ASN A 149 27.58 -2.28 20.44
C ASN A 149 26.50 -3.13 21.13
N HIS A 150 25.75 -3.89 20.34
CA HIS A 150 24.58 -4.72 20.70
C HIS A 150 24.81 -5.86 21.72
N SER A 151 25.99 -5.96 22.33
CA SER A 151 26.43 -7.14 23.09
C SER A 151 26.38 -6.99 24.62
N SER A 152 25.84 -5.90 25.16
CA SER A 152 25.91 -5.63 26.61
C SER A 152 24.60 -5.12 27.19
N SER A 153 24.31 -5.53 28.43
CA SER A 153 23.18 -4.99 29.19
C SER A 153 23.50 -3.59 29.67
N LEU A 154 22.64 -2.61 29.37
CA LEU A 154 22.78 -1.22 29.77
C LEU A 154 21.66 -0.83 30.73
N GLN A 155 22.00 -0.11 31.79
CA GLN A 155 21.05 0.42 32.76
C GLN A 155 21.38 1.88 33.08
N LEU A 156 20.36 2.73 33.08
CA LEU A 156 20.50 4.16 33.42
C LEU A 156 19.85 4.41 34.78
N ILE A 157 20.61 4.89 35.75
CA ILE A 157 20.08 5.29 37.05
C ILE A 157 19.89 6.80 37.03
N ILE A 158 18.66 7.25 37.28
CA ILE A 158 18.30 8.66 37.29
C ILE A 158 17.71 9.01 38.66
N MET A 159 18.38 9.88 39.41
CA MET A 159 17.95 10.29 40.76
C MET A 159 17.65 9.08 41.67
N GLY A 160 18.50 8.05 41.60
CA GLY A 160 18.35 6.78 42.33
C GLY A 160 17.34 5.78 41.72
N ILE A 161 16.63 6.15 40.64
CA ILE A 161 15.63 5.29 40.01
C ILE A 161 16.27 4.54 38.82
N PRO A 162 16.22 3.19 38.80
CA PRO A 162 16.78 2.41 37.71
C PRO A 162 15.87 2.39 36.48
N TYR A 163 16.45 2.61 35.30
CA TYR A 163 15.83 2.51 33.99
C TYR A 163 16.51 1.40 33.19
N GLU A 164 15.73 0.45 32.72
CA GLU A 164 16.19 -0.56 31.77
C GLU A 164 16.32 0.07 30.37
N ILE A 165 17.50 -0.05 29.74
CA ILE A 165 17.73 0.49 28.40
C ILE A 165 17.44 -0.59 27.36
N SER A 166 16.43 -0.34 26.54
CA SER A 166 16.14 -1.14 25.35
C SER A 166 16.85 -0.55 24.12
N PHE A 167 17.78 -1.30 23.54
CA PHE A 167 18.56 -0.89 22.37
C PHE A 167 17.84 -1.29 21.06
N ASN A 168 17.60 -0.34 20.15
CA ASN A 168 16.91 -0.56 18.86
C ASN A 168 15.64 -1.41 19.00
N ALA A 169 14.88 -1.17 20.07
CA ALA A 169 13.56 -1.78 20.23
C ALA A 169 12.62 -1.34 19.10
N PRO A 170 11.57 -2.14 18.79
CA PRO A 170 10.50 -1.74 17.89
C PRO A 170 10.04 -0.32 18.18
N TRP A 171 9.90 0.49 17.15
CA TRP A 171 9.57 1.89 17.33
C TRP A 171 8.72 2.43 16.17
N VAL A 172 7.50 2.88 16.49
CA VAL A 172 6.64 3.55 15.51
C VAL A 172 7.10 5.01 15.37
N LEU A 173 7.50 5.40 14.15
CA LEU A 173 7.88 6.76 13.79
C LEU A 173 6.66 7.62 13.50
N HIS A 174 5.74 7.08 12.70
CA HIS A 174 4.52 7.76 12.26
C HIS A 174 3.36 6.79 12.25
N MET A 175 2.22 7.21 12.82
CA MET A 175 0.96 6.49 12.76
C MET A 175 -0.17 7.51 12.59
N ALA A 176 -1.06 7.29 11.63
CA ALA A 176 -2.21 8.16 11.35
C ALA A 176 -3.44 7.34 10.94
N LEU A 177 -4.62 7.86 11.25
CA LEU A 177 -5.91 7.33 10.79
C LEU A 177 -6.40 8.10 9.56
N PRO A 178 -7.21 7.48 8.67
CA PRO A 178 -7.71 8.09 7.45
C PRO A 178 -8.64 9.27 7.73
N ALA A 179 -8.73 10.18 6.77
CA ALA A 179 -9.63 11.34 6.87
C ALA A 179 -11.09 10.94 6.66
N CYS A 180 -11.34 9.88 5.88
CA CYS A 180 -12.65 9.29 5.68
C CYS A 180 -12.73 7.95 6.42
N ILE A 181 -13.77 7.74 7.22
CA ILE A 181 -14.06 6.48 7.93
C ILE A 181 -15.56 6.22 7.79
N LEU A 182 -15.93 5.11 7.15
CA LEU A 182 -17.32 4.76 6.86
C LEU A 182 -17.79 3.56 7.70
N ALA A 183 -19.00 3.66 8.25
CA ALA A 183 -19.66 2.52 8.89
C ALA A 183 -19.92 1.40 7.87
N GLY A 184 -19.57 0.17 8.24
CA GLY A 184 -19.65 -1.02 7.41
C GLY A 184 -18.45 -1.23 6.48
N PHE A 185 -17.40 -0.40 6.57
CA PHE A 185 -16.19 -0.50 5.75
C PHE A 185 -14.93 -0.64 6.61
N PRO A 186 -13.93 -1.41 6.16
CA PRO A 186 -12.70 -1.58 6.93
C PRO A 186 -11.93 -0.26 6.97
N THR A 187 -11.57 0.17 8.18
CA THR A 187 -10.62 1.25 8.43
C THR A 187 -9.32 0.67 8.96
N TYR A 188 -8.21 1.26 8.55
CA TYR A 188 -6.85 0.86 8.89
C TYR A 188 -5.96 2.11 8.94
N PRO A 189 -4.73 2.04 9.48
CA PRO A 189 -3.83 3.20 9.51
C PRO A 189 -3.56 3.73 8.09
N SER A 190 -3.91 4.98 7.83
CA SER A 190 -3.57 5.68 6.57
C SER A 190 -2.08 6.04 6.48
N LYS A 191 -1.34 5.85 7.58
CA LYS A 191 0.11 5.91 7.63
C LYS A 191 0.61 5.03 8.77
N PHE A 192 1.60 4.18 8.50
CA PHE A 192 2.28 3.40 9.53
C PHE A 192 3.75 3.18 9.15
N GLU A 193 4.66 3.98 9.72
CA GLU A 193 6.11 3.85 9.52
C GLU A 193 6.75 3.45 10.85
N ALA A 194 7.51 2.35 10.85
CA ALA A 194 8.12 1.82 12.07
C ALA A 194 9.52 1.24 11.80
N LEU A 195 10.40 1.33 12.79
CA LEU A 195 11.76 0.79 12.79
C LEU A 195 11.82 -0.47 13.66
N HIS A 196 12.63 -1.44 13.24
CA HIS A 196 12.85 -2.69 13.98
C HIS A 196 11.56 -3.39 14.42
N THR A 197 10.47 -3.20 13.66
CA THR A 197 9.12 -3.63 14.02
C THR A 197 8.65 -4.64 12.99
N ASP A 198 8.09 -5.74 13.48
CA ASP A 198 7.31 -6.66 12.69
C ASP A 198 5.83 -6.33 12.91
N ARG A 199 5.17 -5.86 11.86
CA ARG A 199 3.75 -5.45 11.91
C ARG A 199 2.85 -6.63 12.27
N LEU A 200 3.11 -7.84 11.76
CA LEU A 200 2.24 -8.99 11.99
C LEU A 200 2.33 -9.49 13.44
N HIS A 201 3.48 -9.30 14.08
CA HIS A 201 3.66 -9.61 15.50
C HIS A 201 3.22 -8.48 16.45
N SER A 202 3.00 -7.28 15.92
CA SER A 202 2.58 -6.11 16.71
C SER A 202 1.10 -6.22 17.10
N VAL A 203 0.72 -5.62 18.23
CA VAL A 203 -0.67 -5.65 18.71
C VAL A 203 -1.34 -4.32 18.43
N PHE A 204 -2.52 -4.37 17.83
CA PHE A 204 -3.32 -3.21 17.46
C PHE A 204 -4.69 -3.30 18.14
N ASN A 205 -5.05 -2.29 18.92
CA ASN A 205 -6.32 -2.20 19.62
C ASN A 205 -7.05 -0.93 19.21
N TRP A 206 -8.31 -1.08 18.83
CA TRP A 206 -9.19 0.00 18.40
C TRP A 206 -10.14 0.38 19.52
N TYR A 207 -10.34 1.68 19.67
CA TYR A 207 -11.26 2.26 20.64
C TYR A 207 -12.18 3.27 19.96
N LYS A 208 -13.39 3.44 20.47
CA LYS A 208 -14.29 4.55 20.12
C LYS A 208 -14.51 5.45 21.33
N ASN A 209 -14.79 6.74 21.09
CA ASN A 209 -15.22 7.61 22.18
C ASN A 209 -16.68 7.32 22.56
N MET A 210 -17.00 7.45 23.84
CA MET A 210 -18.38 7.37 24.31
C MET A 210 -19.18 8.59 23.84
N LYS A 211 -20.40 8.37 23.32
CA LYS A 211 -21.31 9.45 22.93
C LYS A 211 -21.79 10.19 24.17
N ASN A 212 -21.11 11.28 24.55
CA ASN A 212 -21.48 12.05 25.74
C ASN A 212 -22.83 12.74 25.54
N GLY A 213 -23.81 12.41 26.38
CA GLY A 213 -25.02 13.21 26.55
C GLY A 213 -24.69 14.54 27.25
N ASN A 214 -24.71 15.65 26.50
CA ASN A 214 -24.94 17.03 26.98
C ASN A 214 -24.23 17.54 28.26
N SER A 215 -23.06 17.04 28.67
CA SER A 215 -22.27 17.63 29.78
C SER A 215 -20.95 18.21 29.28
N LYS A 216 -20.80 19.53 29.40
CA LYS A 216 -19.71 20.35 28.86
C LYS A 216 -18.33 20.18 29.55
N GLN A 217 -18.09 19.11 30.32
CA GLN A 217 -16.89 19.08 31.18
C GLN A 217 -16.36 17.73 31.65
N GLU A 218 -16.50 16.64 30.88
CA GLU A 218 -15.86 15.36 31.22
C GLU A 218 -14.82 14.92 30.19
N THR A 219 -13.72 14.36 30.70
CA THR A 219 -12.67 13.68 29.96
C THR A 219 -13.28 12.63 29.05
N GLU A 220 -12.93 12.65 27.76
CA GLU A 220 -13.37 11.64 26.81
C GLU A 220 -12.97 10.24 27.28
N SER A 221 -13.97 9.40 27.51
CA SER A 221 -13.80 7.99 27.81
C SER A 221 -13.75 7.20 26.50
N TRP A 222 -12.85 6.23 26.45
CA TRP A 222 -12.60 5.39 25.29
C TRP A 222 -13.01 3.95 25.61
N GLU A 223 -13.83 3.36 24.76
CA GLU A 223 -14.28 1.96 24.84
C GLU A 223 -13.55 1.14 23.78
N GLU A 224 -12.99 -0.02 24.14
CA GLU A 224 -12.35 -0.94 23.18
C GLU A 224 -13.41 -1.60 22.30
N VAL A 225 -13.22 -1.52 20.98
CA VAL A 225 -14.20 -2.01 19.99
C VAL A 225 -13.65 -3.08 19.05
N GLY A 226 -12.34 -3.30 19.05
CA GLY A 226 -11.75 -4.31 18.17
C GLY A 226 -10.25 -4.45 18.33
N GLN A 227 -9.72 -5.54 17.80
CA GLN A 227 -8.30 -5.86 17.77
C GLN A 227 -7.90 -6.25 16.34
N GLY A 228 -6.66 -5.97 15.98
CA GLY A 228 -6.12 -6.24 14.64
C GLY A 228 -5.76 -4.97 13.87
N TYR A 229 -5.07 -5.14 12.74
CA TYR A 229 -4.53 -4.02 11.96
C TYR A 229 -5.64 -3.12 11.38
N PHE A 230 -6.80 -3.68 11.09
CA PHE A 230 -7.98 -2.97 10.64
C PHE A 230 -9.17 -3.24 11.57
N TYR A 231 -10.18 -2.37 11.50
CA TYR A 231 -11.44 -2.46 12.22
C TYR A 231 -12.58 -2.07 11.27
N THR A 232 -13.74 -2.70 11.39
CA THR A 232 -14.93 -2.32 10.59
C THR A 232 -15.94 -1.68 11.53
N PRO A 233 -16.13 -0.35 11.49
CA PRO A 233 -17.11 0.32 12.35
C PRO A 233 -18.52 -0.13 12.00
N SER A 234 -19.39 -0.25 13.00
CA SER A 234 -20.81 -0.54 12.81
C SER A 234 -21.61 0.74 12.58
N SER A 235 -22.89 0.61 12.19
CA SER A 235 -23.80 1.75 12.11
C SER A 235 -24.05 2.44 13.46
N GLU A 236 -23.87 1.73 14.58
CA GLU A 236 -24.00 2.29 15.93
C GLU A 236 -22.86 3.27 16.27
N ASP A 237 -21.73 3.11 15.60
CA ASP A 237 -20.52 3.91 15.81
C ASP A 237 -20.52 5.23 15.02
N ILE A 238 -21.55 5.46 14.17
CA ILE A 238 -21.69 6.72 13.42
C ILE A 238 -21.69 7.92 14.39
N GLY A 239 -20.85 8.91 14.08
CA GLY A 239 -20.62 10.10 14.89
C GLY A 239 -19.56 9.94 16.00
N CYS A 240 -19.06 8.72 16.24
CA CYS A 240 -17.92 8.51 17.13
C CYS A 240 -16.59 8.80 16.41
N ARG A 241 -15.57 9.17 17.19
CA ARG A 241 -14.17 9.18 16.77
C ARG A 241 -13.51 7.87 17.18
N LEU A 242 -12.46 7.49 16.47
CA LEU A 242 -11.67 6.31 16.74
C LEU A 242 -10.33 6.66 17.35
N LYS A 243 -9.80 5.76 18.17
CA LYS A 243 -8.42 5.78 18.62
C LYS A 243 -7.80 4.42 18.32
N LEU A 244 -6.61 4.42 17.77
CA LEU A 244 -5.82 3.22 17.55
C LEU A 244 -4.62 3.25 18.49
N SER A 245 -4.45 2.16 19.24
CA SER A 245 -3.26 1.88 20.03
C SER A 245 -2.45 0.77 19.36
N CYS A 246 -1.17 1.00 19.14
CA CYS A 246 -0.23 0.02 18.61
C CYS A 246 0.86 -0.26 19.65
N LEU A 247 1.01 -1.52 20.05
CA LEU A 247 2.17 -2.01 20.79
C LEU A 247 3.13 -2.68 19.79
N PRO A 248 4.18 -1.97 19.32
CA PRO A 248 5.07 -2.49 18.30
C PRO A 248 5.94 -3.61 18.87
N LYS A 249 6.09 -4.70 18.11
CA LYS A 249 6.88 -5.88 18.49
C LYS A 249 7.78 -6.33 17.36
N ASN A 250 8.80 -7.11 17.70
CA ASN A 250 9.52 -7.98 16.77
C ASN A 250 9.77 -9.33 17.47
N SER A 251 10.54 -10.22 16.86
CA SER A 251 10.84 -11.55 17.44
C SER A 251 11.65 -11.54 18.74
N LYS A 252 12.24 -10.40 19.12
CA LYS A 252 13.19 -10.28 20.24
C LYS A 252 12.73 -9.34 21.36
N SER A 253 12.01 -8.28 21.03
CA SER A 253 11.69 -7.21 21.97
C SER A 253 10.37 -6.50 21.64
N ILE A 254 9.93 -5.68 22.59
CA ILE A 254 8.70 -4.90 22.54
C ILE A 254 9.06 -3.43 22.68
N GLY A 255 8.45 -2.58 21.86
CA GLY A 255 8.60 -1.13 21.95
C GLY A 255 7.56 -0.47 22.86
N PRO A 256 7.62 0.86 23.03
CA PRO A 256 6.57 1.57 23.75
C PRO A 256 5.29 1.60 22.91
N ALA A 257 4.14 1.50 23.59
CA ALA A 257 2.86 1.66 22.94
C ALA A 257 2.73 3.07 22.34
N VAL A 258 2.00 3.18 21.24
CA VAL A 258 1.74 4.43 20.54
C VAL A 258 0.26 4.56 20.27
N GLU A 259 -0.33 5.72 20.58
CA GLU A 259 -1.73 6.00 20.31
C GLU A 259 -1.89 7.14 19.30
N VAL A 260 -2.93 7.02 18.46
CA VAL A 260 -3.41 8.07 17.57
C VAL A 260 -4.94 8.11 17.56
N GLU A 261 -5.51 9.30 17.49
CA GLU A 261 -6.95 9.53 17.39
C GLU A 261 -7.33 9.99 15.98
N SER A 262 -8.55 9.66 15.55
CA SER A 262 -9.09 10.14 14.28
C SER A 262 -9.48 11.60 14.40
N HIS A 263 -9.18 12.37 13.34
CA HIS A 263 -9.66 13.74 13.22
C HIS A 263 -11.14 13.77 12.86
N ALA A 264 -11.55 12.89 11.95
CA ALA A 264 -12.93 12.74 11.51
C ALA A 264 -13.70 11.78 12.43
N SER A 265 -15.02 12.00 12.50
CA SER A 265 -15.95 11.03 13.07
C SER A 265 -16.39 10.04 12.00
N ILE A 266 -16.77 8.84 12.42
CA ILE A 266 -17.31 7.81 11.54
C ILE A 266 -18.58 8.34 10.87
N SER A 267 -18.60 8.27 9.54
CA SER A 267 -19.73 8.68 8.71
C SER A 267 -20.55 7.45 8.29
N ALA A 268 -21.78 7.68 7.84
CA ALA A 268 -22.56 6.61 7.22
C ALA A 268 -21.88 6.15 5.93
N GLY A 269 -21.89 4.84 5.67
CA GLY A 269 -21.51 4.31 4.36
C GLY A 269 -22.54 4.67 3.27
N PRO A 270 -22.24 4.39 1.99
CA PRO A 270 -23.11 4.72 0.86
C PRO A 270 -24.43 3.93 0.75
N GLY A 271 -24.70 3.01 1.68
CA GLY A 271 -25.76 2.02 1.54
C GLY A 271 -25.24 0.75 0.90
N HIS A 272 -26.10 0.05 0.16
CA HIS A 272 -25.76 -1.21 -0.50
C HIS A 272 -24.78 -0.98 -1.64
N CYS A 273 -23.63 -1.66 -1.58
CA CYS A 273 -22.68 -1.70 -2.68
C CYS A 273 -22.90 -2.97 -3.50
N PRO A 274 -23.00 -2.91 -4.83
CA PRO A 274 -23.26 -4.09 -5.68
C PRO A 274 -22.24 -5.24 -5.49
N PHE A 275 -20.99 -4.98 -5.13
CA PHE A 275 -20.04 -6.04 -4.78
C PHE A 275 -20.48 -6.88 -3.56
N GLU A 276 -21.33 -6.36 -2.66
CA GLU A 276 -21.86 -7.10 -1.51
C GLU A 276 -22.80 -8.24 -1.96
N THR A 277 -23.59 -8.03 -3.03
CA THR A 277 -24.35 -9.11 -3.67
C THR A 277 -23.40 -10.19 -4.21
N ARG A 278 -22.28 -9.77 -4.80
CA ARG A 278 -21.25 -10.66 -5.34
C ARG A 278 -20.53 -11.43 -4.23
N HIS A 279 -20.35 -10.82 -3.06
CA HIS A 279 -19.73 -11.45 -1.88
C HIS A 279 -20.52 -12.67 -1.38
N LEU A 280 -21.83 -12.75 -1.64
CA LEU A 280 -22.62 -13.93 -1.30
C LEU A 280 -22.08 -15.20 -1.99
N PHE A 281 -21.53 -15.07 -3.20
CA PHE A 281 -20.93 -16.16 -3.97
C PHE A 281 -19.50 -16.50 -3.54
N THR A 282 -18.89 -15.65 -2.70
CA THR A 282 -17.49 -15.74 -2.28
C THR A 282 -17.32 -15.78 -0.77
N SER A 283 -18.37 -16.21 -0.06
CA SER A 283 -18.43 -16.22 1.41
C SER A 283 -17.27 -16.97 2.09
N ASN A 284 -16.69 -17.96 1.41
CA ASN A 284 -15.60 -18.77 1.92
C ASN A 284 -14.39 -18.74 0.98
N LYS A 285 -13.19 -18.88 1.55
CA LYS A 285 -11.96 -19.23 0.82
C LYS A 285 -12.09 -20.64 0.23
N LEU A 286 -11.46 -20.86 -0.92
CA LEU A 286 -11.36 -22.18 -1.55
C LEU A 286 -10.17 -22.97 -1.00
N SER A 287 -10.11 -24.27 -1.29
CA SER A 287 -9.05 -25.18 -0.85
C SER A 287 -8.82 -26.31 -1.84
N GLY A 288 -7.70 -27.02 -1.67
CA GLY A 288 -7.36 -28.18 -2.49
C GLY A 288 -7.15 -27.80 -3.95
N LYS A 289 -7.86 -28.48 -4.87
CA LYS A 289 -7.67 -28.28 -6.31
C LYS A 289 -8.30 -26.99 -6.87
N SER A 290 -9.10 -26.28 -6.09
CA SER A 290 -9.83 -25.08 -6.54
C SER A 290 -9.18 -23.82 -5.99
N PHE A 291 -9.08 -22.76 -6.79
CA PHE A 291 -8.57 -21.47 -6.36
C PHE A 291 -9.32 -20.34 -7.07
N ARG A 292 -9.47 -19.22 -6.37
CA ARG A 292 -10.21 -18.05 -6.86
C ARG A 292 -9.25 -16.98 -7.34
N ILE A 293 -9.52 -16.40 -8.50
CA ILE A 293 -8.74 -15.29 -9.05
C ILE A 293 -9.62 -14.07 -9.30
N THR A 294 -9.10 -12.89 -8.98
CA THR A 294 -9.72 -11.59 -9.27
C THR A 294 -8.81 -10.75 -10.16
N SER A 295 -9.36 -10.11 -11.19
CA SER A 295 -8.67 -9.09 -12.00
C SER A 295 -9.44 -7.79 -11.93
N TYR A 296 -8.78 -6.67 -11.66
CA TYR A 296 -9.47 -5.40 -11.45
C TYR A 296 -8.59 -4.16 -11.70
N ASN A 297 -8.99 -3.31 -12.65
CA ASN A 297 -8.48 -1.96 -12.77
C ASN A 297 -9.14 -1.09 -11.68
N ILE A 298 -8.35 -0.54 -10.75
CA ILE A 298 -8.86 0.17 -9.58
C ILE A 298 -8.90 1.69 -9.73
N LEU A 299 -8.67 2.20 -10.95
CA LEU A 299 -8.67 3.62 -11.30
C LEU A 299 -7.66 4.44 -10.47
N ALA A 300 -6.50 4.77 -11.04
CA ALA A 300 -5.45 5.47 -10.31
C ALA A 300 -5.88 6.88 -9.89
N ASP A 301 -5.42 7.32 -8.72
CA ASP A 301 -5.71 8.66 -8.18
C ASP A 301 -5.23 9.77 -9.12
N THR A 302 -4.11 9.52 -9.79
CA THR A 302 -3.53 10.43 -10.80
C THR A 302 -4.50 10.75 -11.95
N TYR A 303 -5.49 9.88 -12.19
CA TYR A 303 -6.53 10.09 -13.19
C TYR A 303 -7.85 10.60 -12.61
N THR A 304 -7.99 10.72 -11.28
CA THR A 304 -9.19 11.25 -10.61
C THR A 304 -9.00 12.61 -9.94
N ASP A 305 -7.77 13.00 -9.59
CA ASP A 305 -7.50 14.22 -8.82
C ASP A 305 -7.41 15.53 -9.65
N SER A 306 -7.71 15.47 -10.96
CA SER A 306 -7.67 16.66 -11.82
C SER A 306 -9.05 17.31 -12.01
N ASP A 307 -9.08 18.64 -12.19
CA ASP A 307 -10.33 19.36 -12.55
C ASP A 307 -10.95 18.80 -13.83
N TYR A 308 -10.11 18.41 -14.81
CA TYR A 308 -10.59 17.77 -16.04
C TYR A 308 -11.30 16.44 -15.76
N SER A 309 -10.76 15.62 -14.86
CA SER A 309 -11.38 14.35 -14.48
C SER A 309 -12.73 14.59 -13.83
N ARG A 310 -12.83 15.57 -12.93
CA ARG A 310 -14.06 15.90 -12.21
C ARG A 310 -15.11 16.56 -13.08
N GLU A 311 -14.71 17.40 -14.04
CA GLU A 311 -15.64 18.20 -14.85
C GLU A 311 -15.97 17.57 -16.21
N VAL A 312 -15.12 16.67 -16.72
CA VAL A 312 -15.25 16.10 -18.07
C VAL A 312 -15.39 14.58 -18.06
N LEU A 313 -14.49 13.86 -17.38
CA LEU A 313 -14.53 12.38 -17.40
C LEU A 313 -15.64 11.82 -16.50
N PHE A 314 -15.80 12.40 -15.30
CA PHE A 314 -16.69 11.92 -14.25
C PHE A 314 -17.61 13.02 -13.67
N PRO A 315 -18.26 13.87 -14.49
CA PRO A 315 -19.10 14.97 -13.98
C PRO A 315 -20.34 14.52 -13.20
N TYR A 316 -20.73 13.25 -13.35
CA TYR A 316 -21.83 12.61 -12.64
C TYR A 316 -21.44 12.08 -11.25
N CYS A 317 -20.14 11.88 -10.98
CA CYS A 317 -19.67 11.33 -9.71
C CYS A 317 -19.39 12.47 -8.71
N PRO A 318 -19.97 12.45 -7.50
CA PRO A 318 -19.69 13.46 -6.49
C PRO A 318 -18.18 13.53 -6.17
N PRO A 319 -17.58 14.73 -5.99
CA PRO A 319 -16.13 14.86 -5.76
C PRO A 319 -15.60 14.05 -4.58
N TYR A 320 -16.38 13.91 -3.50
CA TYR A 320 -15.98 13.11 -2.34
C TYR A 320 -15.91 11.60 -2.64
N ALA A 321 -16.66 11.10 -3.62
CA ALA A 321 -16.67 9.71 -4.02
C ALA A 321 -15.57 9.39 -5.05
N LEU A 322 -15.03 10.41 -5.72
CA LEU A 322 -13.83 10.30 -6.56
C LEU A 322 -12.53 10.31 -5.74
N ASP A 323 -12.56 10.91 -4.55
CA ASP A 323 -11.41 11.02 -3.66
C ASP A 323 -10.87 9.63 -3.24
N MET A 324 -9.56 9.43 -3.35
CA MET A 324 -8.92 8.15 -3.04
C MET A 324 -9.17 7.68 -1.60
N ASP A 325 -9.27 8.58 -0.61
CA ASP A 325 -9.57 8.19 0.78
C ASP A 325 -10.97 7.60 0.94
N TYR A 326 -11.91 7.94 0.05
CA TYR A 326 -13.22 7.29 -0.03
C TYR A 326 -13.14 5.98 -0.83
N ARG A 327 -12.61 6.04 -2.06
CA ARG A 327 -12.59 4.89 -2.99
C ARG A 327 -11.86 3.68 -2.40
N LYS A 328 -10.72 3.89 -1.73
CA LYS A 328 -9.93 2.80 -1.15
C LYS A 328 -10.68 2.01 -0.08
N GLN A 329 -11.63 2.62 0.65
CA GLN A 329 -12.45 1.88 1.62
C GLN A 329 -13.37 0.88 0.91
N LEU A 330 -13.98 1.30 -0.20
CA LEU A 330 -14.82 0.44 -1.04
C LEU A 330 -13.96 -0.63 -1.73
N ILE A 331 -12.81 -0.27 -2.31
CA ILE A 331 -11.87 -1.22 -2.94
C ILE A 331 -11.44 -2.28 -1.92
N MET A 332 -11.04 -1.88 -0.71
CA MET A 332 -10.61 -2.83 0.31
C MET A 332 -11.74 -3.75 0.74
N LYS A 333 -12.95 -3.23 0.98
CA LYS A 333 -14.12 -4.06 1.30
C LYS A 333 -14.43 -5.05 0.18
N GLU A 334 -14.43 -4.57 -1.06
CA GLU A 334 -14.67 -5.36 -2.26
C GLU A 334 -13.67 -6.52 -2.37
N LEU A 335 -12.36 -6.23 -2.33
CA LEU A 335 -11.30 -7.24 -2.46
C LEU A 335 -11.31 -8.25 -1.31
N MET A 336 -11.52 -7.80 -0.06
CA MET A 336 -11.55 -8.67 1.11
C MET A 336 -12.73 -9.65 1.07
N GLY A 337 -13.91 -9.20 0.65
CA GLY A 337 -15.10 -10.07 0.59
C GLY A 337 -15.07 -11.10 -0.54
N TYR A 338 -14.21 -10.92 -1.55
CA TYR A 338 -14.02 -11.95 -2.59
C TYR A 338 -13.28 -13.19 -2.08
N ASN A 339 -12.53 -13.12 -0.98
CA ASN A 339 -11.76 -14.25 -0.47
C ASN A 339 -10.92 -14.93 -1.59
N ALA A 340 -10.40 -14.14 -2.53
CA ALA A 340 -9.69 -14.62 -3.71
C ALA A 340 -8.34 -15.19 -3.30
N ASP A 341 -7.84 -16.23 -3.95
CA ASP A 341 -6.49 -16.72 -3.66
C ASP A 341 -5.42 -15.91 -4.41
N ILE A 342 -5.78 -15.30 -5.53
CA ILE A 342 -4.91 -14.47 -6.37
C ILE A 342 -5.67 -13.22 -6.80
N ILE A 343 -5.04 -12.05 -6.71
CA ILE A 343 -5.65 -10.76 -7.07
C ILE A 343 -4.67 -10.02 -7.98
N CYS A 344 -5.05 -9.77 -9.23
CA CYS A 344 -4.31 -8.97 -10.19
C CYS A 344 -4.96 -7.59 -10.33
N LEU A 345 -4.21 -6.53 -10.01
CA LEU A 345 -4.72 -5.16 -10.09
C LEU A 345 -3.96 -4.34 -11.12
N GLN A 346 -4.69 -3.47 -11.81
CA GLN A 346 -4.16 -2.45 -12.71
C GLN A 346 -4.43 -1.05 -12.15
N GLU A 347 -3.68 -0.05 -12.60
CA GLU A 347 -3.79 1.33 -12.13
C GLU A 347 -3.59 1.52 -10.62
N VAL A 348 -2.61 0.79 -10.08
CA VAL A 348 -2.28 0.89 -8.67
C VAL A 348 -1.24 1.98 -8.47
N ASP A 349 -1.60 3.10 -7.84
CA ASP A 349 -0.62 4.09 -7.40
C ASP A 349 0.37 3.47 -6.41
N ASN A 350 1.65 3.82 -6.51
CA ASN A 350 2.67 3.28 -5.60
C ASN A 350 2.35 3.53 -4.12
N LYS A 351 1.80 4.70 -3.78
CA LYS A 351 1.40 5.01 -2.41
C LYS A 351 0.24 4.12 -1.94
N VAL A 352 -0.75 3.87 -2.80
CA VAL A 352 -1.88 2.99 -2.50
C VAL A 352 -1.40 1.55 -2.28
N TYR A 353 -0.43 1.07 -3.08
CA TYR A 353 0.20 -0.22 -2.83
C TYR A 353 0.91 -0.29 -1.46
N ASP A 354 1.83 0.65 -1.21
CA ASP A 354 2.73 0.60 -0.05
C ASP A 354 2.02 0.86 1.28
N VAL A 355 0.97 1.69 1.27
CA VAL A 355 0.31 2.19 2.49
C VAL A 355 -1.02 1.50 2.75
N ASP A 356 -1.78 1.17 1.70
CA ASP A 356 -3.16 0.70 1.84
C ASP A 356 -3.26 -0.81 1.52
N LEU A 357 -2.98 -1.21 0.27
CA LEU A 357 -3.20 -2.59 -0.20
C LEU A 357 -2.28 -3.61 0.46
N TYR A 358 -0.95 -3.43 0.35
CA TYR A 358 0.00 -4.44 0.86
C TYR A 358 -0.07 -4.60 2.38
N PRO A 359 -0.08 -3.52 3.19
CA PRO A 359 -0.23 -3.68 4.64
C PRO A 359 -1.50 -4.40 5.04
N THR A 360 -2.64 -4.04 4.44
CA THR A 360 -3.93 -4.61 4.81
C THR A 360 -4.08 -6.05 4.34
N LEU A 361 -3.76 -6.34 3.08
CA LEU A 361 -3.82 -7.72 2.56
C LEU A 361 -2.78 -8.64 3.22
N SER A 362 -1.60 -8.13 3.61
CA SER A 362 -0.62 -8.92 4.37
C SER A 362 -1.13 -9.37 5.73
N SER A 363 -2.00 -8.57 6.37
CA SER A 363 -2.66 -8.97 7.62
C SER A 363 -3.71 -10.08 7.44
N LEU A 364 -4.06 -10.39 6.18
CA LEU A 364 -4.99 -11.46 5.77
C LEU A 364 -4.26 -12.64 5.10
N ASN A 365 -2.96 -12.77 5.37
CA ASN A 365 -2.06 -13.80 4.83
C ASN A 365 -1.83 -13.74 3.32
N TYR A 366 -1.96 -12.56 2.71
CA TYR A 366 -1.50 -12.35 1.33
C TYR A 366 -0.06 -11.87 1.31
N ASN A 367 0.69 -12.31 0.32
CA ASN A 367 1.91 -11.65 -0.09
C ASN A 367 1.64 -10.98 -1.45
N GLY A 368 2.50 -10.05 -1.84
CA GLY A 368 2.25 -9.18 -2.98
C GLY A 368 3.54 -8.74 -3.67
N VAL A 369 3.40 -8.48 -4.97
CA VAL A 369 4.45 -7.90 -5.80
C VAL A 369 3.87 -6.71 -6.57
N TYR A 370 4.71 -5.72 -6.84
CA TYR A 370 4.34 -4.48 -7.52
C TYR A 370 5.46 -4.02 -8.45
N ASN A 371 5.07 -3.48 -9.61
CA ASN A 371 5.96 -2.70 -10.45
C ASN A 371 5.19 -1.52 -11.04
N ARG A 372 5.87 -0.38 -11.17
CA ARG A 372 5.37 0.77 -11.94
C ARG A 372 5.39 0.45 -13.43
N LYS A 373 4.60 1.18 -14.22
CA LYS A 373 4.82 1.26 -15.67
C LYS A 373 6.16 1.96 -15.97
N GLY A 374 6.66 1.81 -17.20
CA GLY A 374 7.93 2.41 -17.64
C GLY A 374 7.97 3.95 -17.52
N ALA A 375 9.16 4.53 -17.68
CA ALA A 375 9.40 5.98 -17.76
C ALA A 375 8.87 6.84 -16.60
N GLY A 376 8.79 6.30 -15.38
CA GLY A 376 8.48 7.08 -14.18
C GLY A 376 6.99 7.36 -13.94
N VAL A 377 6.10 6.64 -14.61
CA VAL A 377 4.65 6.64 -14.31
C VAL A 377 4.42 6.27 -12.83
N THR A 378 3.48 6.95 -12.18
CA THR A 378 3.25 6.86 -10.72
C THR A 378 2.40 5.65 -10.31
N GLU A 379 1.66 5.09 -11.26
CA GLU A 379 0.86 3.87 -11.13
C GLU A 379 1.51 2.66 -11.82
N GLY A 380 0.96 1.48 -11.55
CA GLY A 380 1.39 0.25 -12.19
C GLY A 380 0.52 -0.95 -11.87
N LEU A 381 1.17 -2.10 -11.84
CA LEU A 381 0.54 -3.41 -11.74
C LEU A 381 0.91 -4.06 -10.41
N SER A 382 -0.06 -4.71 -9.77
CA SER A 382 0.22 -5.56 -8.61
C SER A 382 -0.43 -6.92 -8.75
N THR A 383 0.23 -7.92 -8.15
CA THR A 383 -0.32 -9.27 -8.00
C THR A 383 -0.19 -9.66 -6.53
N PHE A 384 -1.31 -9.94 -5.88
CA PHE A 384 -1.37 -10.52 -4.55
C PHE A 384 -1.72 -12.01 -4.65
N TYR A 385 -1.20 -12.80 -3.72
CA TYR A 385 -1.47 -14.23 -3.63
C TYR A 385 -1.52 -14.67 -2.17
N ASN A 386 -2.42 -15.60 -1.86
CA ASN A 386 -2.57 -16.18 -0.54
C ASN A 386 -1.30 -16.98 -0.19
N ASP A 387 -0.48 -16.46 0.72
CA ASP A 387 0.81 -17.02 1.09
C ASP A 387 0.66 -18.39 1.76
N GLU A 388 -0.49 -18.71 2.37
CA GLU A 388 -0.73 -20.06 2.92
C GLU A 388 -0.88 -21.13 1.83
N ARG A 389 -1.32 -20.74 0.62
CA ARG A 389 -1.62 -21.67 -0.48
C ARG A 389 -0.58 -21.66 -1.59
N PHE A 390 0.13 -20.55 -1.76
CA PHE A 390 1.09 -20.37 -2.85
C PHE A 390 2.45 -19.93 -2.33
N GLU A 391 3.49 -20.60 -2.78
CA GLU A 391 4.88 -20.17 -2.63
C GLU A 391 5.30 -19.41 -3.90
N LYS A 392 5.81 -18.19 -3.76
CA LYS A 392 6.34 -17.44 -4.90
C LYS A 392 7.74 -17.93 -5.27
N LEU A 393 7.84 -18.58 -6.44
CA LEU A 393 9.12 -19.01 -7.02
C LEU A 393 9.86 -17.86 -7.70
N ASN A 394 9.15 -17.04 -8.49
CA ASN A 394 9.77 -15.96 -9.24
C ASN A 394 8.81 -14.76 -9.40
N PHE A 395 9.41 -13.59 -9.61
CA PHE A 395 8.71 -12.38 -10.03
C PHE A 395 9.59 -11.65 -11.04
N GLU A 396 9.04 -11.40 -12.22
CA GLU A 396 9.70 -10.61 -13.26
C GLU A 396 8.68 -9.76 -14.02
N PHE A 397 9.15 -8.65 -14.58
CA PHE A 397 8.33 -7.77 -15.41
C PHE A 397 9.17 -7.19 -16.54
N THR A 398 8.51 -6.76 -17.62
CA THR A 398 9.19 -6.13 -18.75
C THR A 398 8.35 -4.99 -19.34
N VAL A 399 9.02 -3.89 -19.70
CA VAL A 399 8.41 -2.80 -20.47
C VAL A 399 8.47 -3.19 -21.94
N ILE A 400 7.30 -3.35 -22.55
CA ILE A 400 7.16 -3.94 -23.89
C ILE A 400 7.96 -3.13 -24.93
N GLY A 401 7.86 -1.80 -24.90
CA GLY A 401 8.53 -0.91 -25.84
C GLY A 401 10.06 -0.92 -25.74
N GLU A 402 10.63 -1.41 -24.63
CA GLU A 402 12.07 -1.42 -24.38
C GLU A 402 12.73 -2.78 -24.68
N ASN A 403 11.93 -3.86 -24.81
CA ASN A 403 12.46 -5.22 -24.90
C ASN A 403 11.93 -5.98 -26.13
N LEU A 404 12.28 -5.50 -27.32
CA LEU A 404 11.79 -6.01 -28.60
C LEU A 404 12.50 -7.29 -29.09
N HIS A 405 13.52 -7.76 -28.36
CA HIS A 405 14.37 -8.89 -28.76
C HIS A 405 13.83 -10.27 -28.31
N LEU A 406 12.66 -10.32 -27.67
CA LEU A 406 11.99 -11.56 -27.30
C LEU A 406 11.78 -12.44 -28.55
N LYS A 407 12.37 -13.64 -28.57
CA LYS A 407 12.54 -14.48 -29.78
C LYS A 407 11.30 -14.56 -30.68
N ASP A 408 10.17 -15.01 -30.15
CA ASP A 408 8.94 -15.21 -30.92
C ASP A 408 8.33 -13.87 -31.39
N PHE A 409 8.42 -12.83 -30.56
CA PHE A 409 7.97 -11.48 -30.92
C PHE A 409 8.88 -10.80 -31.95
N ALA A 410 10.20 -10.92 -31.80
CA ALA A 410 11.20 -10.31 -32.67
C ALA A 410 11.03 -10.75 -34.13
N SER A 411 10.62 -12.01 -34.36
CA SER A 411 10.31 -12.52 -35.69
C SER A 411 9.21 -11.71 -36.38
N VAL A 412 8.12 -11.42 -35.68
CA VAL A 412 7.01 -10.60 -36.18
C VAL A 412 7.45 -9.15 -36.29
N TRP A 413 8.08 -8.60 -35.25
CA TRP A 413 8.53 -7.22 -35.20
C TRP A 413 9.41 -6.83 -36.39
N ASN A 414 10.32 -7.73 -36.80
CA ASN A 414 11.22 -7.52 -37.91
C ASN A 414 10.53 -7.53 -39.29
N THR A 415 9.33 -8.12 -39.41
CA THR A 415 8.55 -8.08 -40.66
C THR A 415 7.85 -6.73 -40.88
N ILE A 416 7.64 -5.97 -39.82
CA ILE A 416 6.93 -4.70 -39.91
C ILE A 416 7.88 -3.63 -40.47
N THR A 417 7.45 -2.93 -41.52
CA THR A 417 8.25 -1.89 -42.20
C THR A 417 7.79 -0.47 -41.88
N ASN A 418 6.62 -0.30 -41.27
CA ASN A 418 6.07 1.01 -40.95
C ASN A 418 6.78 1.61 -39.71
N GLU A 419 7.66 2.59 -39.95
CA GLU A 419 8.46 3.23 -38.90
C GLU A 419 7.63 4.09 -37.93
N LYS A 420 6.53 4.72 -38.38
CA LYS A 420 5.64 5.49 -37.48
C LYS A 420 4.97 4.58 -36.46
N MET A 421 4.52 3.41 -36.91
CA MET A 421 3.96 2.39 -36.02
C MET A 421 5.02 1.94 -35.00
N LYS A 422 6.24 1.63 -35.46
CA LYS A 422 7.32 1.18 -34.58
C LYS A 422 7.71 2.23 -33.54
N GLU A 423 7.81 3.48 -33.94
CA GLU A 423 8.07 4.61 -33.05
C GLU A 423 6.95 4.71 -32.00
N ARG A 424 5.69 4.75 -32.46
CA ARG A 424 4.53 4.83 -31.55
C ARG A 424 4.46 3.65 -30.59
N PHE A 425 4.80 2.44 -31.01
CA PHE A 425 4.85 1.24 -30.17
C PHE A 425 5.98 1.32 -29.13
N SER A 426 7.19 1.68 -29.55
CA SER A 426 8.39 1.68 -28.69
C SER A 426 8.35 2.77 -27.63
N GLU A 427 7.66 3.89 -27.90
CA GLU A 427 7.41 4.96 -26.94
C GLU A 427 6.31 4.63 -25.90
N ARG A 428 5.75 3.42 -25.90
CA ARG A 428 4.76 3.01 -24.89
C ARG A 428 5.45 2.41 -23.68
N ASN A 429 5.01 2.87 -22.52
CA ASN A 429 5.48 2.42 -21.21
C ASN A 429 4.71 1.18 -20.71
N THR A 430 3.94 0.52 -21.58
CA THR A 430 3.14 -0.65 -21.26
C THR A 430 4.02 -1.75 -20.69
N THR A 431 3.57 -2.37 -19.60
CA THR A 431 4.32 -3.38 -18.87
C THR A 431 3.55 -4.69 -18.78
N VAL A 432 4.27 -5.79 -18.81
CA VAL A 432 3.76 -7.13 -18.48
C VAL A 432 4.44 -7.60 -17.21
N GLN A 433 3.64 -7.96 -16.22
CA GLN A 433 4.07 -8.51 -14.94
C GLN A 433 3.83 -10.02 -14.95
N ILE A 434 4.81 -10.83 -14.53
CA ILE A 434 4.66 -12.29 -14.37
C ILE A 434 5.05 -12.69 -12.94
N THR A 435 4.14 -13.37 -12.26
CA THR A 435 4.38 -13.97 -10.93
C THR A 435 4.27 -15.49 -11.05
N THR A 436 5.35 -16.20 -10.74
CA THR A 436 5.37 -17.68 -10.76
C THR A 436 5.11 -18.21 -9.36
N LEU A 437 4.02 -18.95 -9.21
CA LEU A 437 3.51 -19.45 -7.94
C LEU A 437 3.47 -20.98 -7.95
N LYS A 438 4.06 -21.61 -6.94
CA LYS A 438 3.96 -23.05 -6.69
C LYS A 438 2.86 -23.31 -5.68
N SER A 439 1.98 -24.26 -5.97
CA SER A 439 0.95 -24.63 -4.99
C SER A 439 1.61 -25.33 -3.80
N LYS A 440 1.26 -24.90 -2.58
CA LYS A 440 1.68 -25.56 -1.33
C LYS A 440 0.87 -26.82 -1.04
N GLU A 441 -0.38 -26.87 -1.51
CA GLU A 441 -1.27 -28.05 -1.36
C GLU A 441 -0.92 -29.19 -2.33
N ASP A 442 -0.55 -28.88 -3.58
CA ASP A 442 -0.01 -29.84 -4.55
C ASP A 442 1.30 -29.29 -5.16
N PRO A 443 2.46 -29.68 -4.62
CA PRO A 443 3.77 -29.23 -5.10
C PRO A 443 4.12 -29.64 -6.53
N THR A 444 3.30 -30.45 -7.21
CA THR A 444 3.44 -30.73 -8.64
C THR A 444 2.83 -29.64 -9.52
N LYS A 445 2.12 -28.66 -8.97
CA LYS A 445 1.47 -27.59 -9.73
C LYS A 445 2.22 -26.27 -9.61
N ILE A 446 2.48 -25.66 -10.77
CA ILE A 446 3.00 -24.30 -10.87
C ILE A 446 2.06 -23.46 -11.74
N LEU A 447 1.72 -22.27 -11.25
CA LEU A 447 0.91 -21.27 -11.94
C LEU A 447 1.78 -20.07 -12.29
N LEU A 448 1.84 -19.70 -13.55
CA LEU A 448 2.30 -18.37 -13.97
C LEU A 448 1.10 -17.46 -14.07
N VAL A 449 1.09 -16.41 -13.26
CA VAL A 449 0.07 -15.37 -13.26
C VAL A 449 0.64 -14.14 -13.95
N GLY A 450 0.18 -13.89 -15.17
CA GLY A 450 0.44 -12.68 -15.90
C GLY A 450 -0.57 -11.58 -15.57
N ASN A 451 -0.11 -10.34 -15.49
CA ASN A 451 -0.92 -9.15 -15.32
C ASN A 451 -0.43 -8.04 -16.27
N THR A 452 -1.33 -7.33 -16.94
CA THR A 452 -0.99 -6.21 -17.82
C THR A 452 -2.09 -5.15 -17.87
N HIS A 453 -1.74 -3.97 -18.38
CA HIS A 453 -2.66 -2.91 -18.73
C HIS A 453 -2.20 -2.34 -20.08
N LEU A 454 -2.88 -2.73 -21.16
CA LEU A 454 -2.50 -2.40 -22.54
C LEU A 454 -2.84 -0.94 -22.90
N TYR A 455 -2.30 -0.47 -24.01
CA TYR A 455 -2.44 0.93 -24.42
C TYR A 455 -3.90 1.34 -24.71
N PHE A 456 -4.38 2.38 -24.00
CA PHE A 456 -5.78 2.81 -24.00
C PHE A 456 -6.29 3.47 -25.30
N HIS A 457 -5.40 4.01 -26.15
CA HIS A 457 -5.84 4.97 -27.17
C HIS A 457 -6.78 4.35 -28.22
N PRO A 458 -7.97 4.91 -28.51
CA PRO A 458 -8.98 4.24 -29.34
C PRO A 458 -8.50 3.76 -30.72
N ASN A 459 -7.72 4.56 -31.44
CA ASN A 459 -7.21 4.21 -32.78
C ASN A 459 -5.97 3.28 -32.81
N ALA A 460 -5.69 2.58 -31.71
CA ALA A 460 -4.43 1.85 -31.53
C ALA A 460 -4.62 0.33 -31.43
N ASP A 461 -5.64 -0.24 -32.09
CA ASP A 461 -5.89 -1.69 -32.07
C ASP A 461 -4.68 -2.48 -32.56
N HIS A 462 -4.01 -2.02 -33.62
CA HIS A 462 -2.79 -2.64 -34.13
C HIS A 462 -1.64 -2.67 -33.10
N ILE A 463 -1.49 -1.60 -32.29
CA ILE A 463 -0.50 -1.55 -31.21
C ILE A 463 -0.90 -2.51 -30.10
N ARG A 464 -2.15 -2.44 -29.64
CA ARG A 464 -2.68 -3.33 -28.60
C ARG A 464 -2.53 -4.80 -28.99
N LEU A 465 -2.82 -5.14 -30.25
CA LEU A 465 -2.68 -6.50 -30.77
C LEU A 465 -1.23 -6.99 -30.70
N LEU A 466 -0.26 -6.16 -31.09
CA LEU A 466 1.17 -6.48 -30.93
C LEU A 466 1.57 -6.58 -29.46
N GLN A 467 1.07 -5.71 -28.59
CA GLN A 467 1.34 -5.77 -27.15
C GLN A 467 0.74 -7.03 -26.49
N GLY A 468 -0.46 -7.43 -26.88
CA GLY A 468 -1.10 -8.67 -26.44
C GLY A 468 -0.32 -9.90 -26.89
N TYR A 469 0.14 -9.91 -28.15
CA TYR A 469 1.03 -10.97 -28.65
C TYR A 469 2.38 -11.01 -27.93
N TYR A 470 2.95 -9.83 -27.62
CA TYR A 470 4.14 -9.73 -26.80
C TYR A 470 3.93 -10.35 -25.41
N ALA A 471 2.86 -9.95 -24.71
CA ALA A 471 2.55 -10.42 -23.37
C ALA A 471 2.39 -11.95 -23.34
N LEU A 472 1.69 -12.50 -24.34
CA LEU A 472 1.54 -13.93 -24.52
C LEU A 472 2.88 -14.64 -24.77
N SER A 473 3.70 -14.10 -25.67
CA SER A 473 5.02 -14.64 -26.02
C SER A 473 5.94 -14.62 -24.80
N TYR A 474 5.89 -13.55 -24.00
CA TYR A 474 6.71 -13.40 -22.80
C TYR A 474 6.28 -14.41 -21.73
N ALA A 475 4.97 -14.52 -21.46
CA ALA A 475 4.44 -15.52 -20.52
C ALA A 475 4.82 -16.95 -20.96
N HIS A 476 4.76 -17.25 -22.26
CA HIS A 476 5.13 -18.55 -22.80
C HIS A 476 6.61 -18.88 -22.61
N GLU A 477 7.51 -17.91 -22.83
CA GLU A 477 8.95 -18.06 -22.61
C GLU A 477 9.28 -18.29 -21.13
N VAL A 478 8.65 -17.52 -20.22
CA VAL A 478 8.81 -17.73 -18.77
C VAL A 478 8.27 -19.11 -18.37
N ALA A 479 7.15 -19.55 -18.94
CA ALA A 479 6.58 -20.87 -18.67
C ALA A 479 7.51 -22.01 -19.12
N LYS A 480 8.10 -21.92 -20.33
CA LYS A 480 9.09 -22.89 -20.83
C LYS A 480 10.29 -23.00 -19.88
N ARG A 481 10.90 -21.86 -19.54
CA ARG A 481 12.03 -21.81 -18.60
C ARG A 481 11.67 -22.38 -17.23
N THR A 482 10.46 -22.09 -16.74
CA THR A 482 9.96 -22.62 -15.46
C THR A 482 9.79 -24.14 -15.52
N GLN A 483 9.25 -24.67 -16.63
CA GLN A 483 9.06 -26.10 -16.86
C GLN A 483 10.41 -26.84 -16.97
N GLU A 484 11.40 -26.25 -17.64
CA GLU A 484 12.76 -26.81 -17.73
C GLU A 484 13.44 -26.89 -16.36
N GLN A 485 13.21 -25.89 -15.50
CA GLN A 485 13.74 -25.86 -14.13
C GLN A 485 12.97 -26.78 -13.17
N ASN A 486 11.72 -27.16 -13.51
CA ASN A 486 10.84 -27.97 -12.67
C ASN A 486 10.20 -29.09 -13.52
N PRO A 487 11.00 -30.07 -14.00
CA PRO A 487 10.55 -31.07 -14.97
C PRO A 487 9.41 -31.97 -14.45
N ASP A 488 9.32 -32.18 -13.13
CA ASP A 488 8.29 -32.99 -12.50
C ASP A 488 6.99 -32.24 -12.19
N CYS A 489 6.91 -30.94 -12.55
CA CYS A 489 5.76 -30.09 -12.28
C CYS A 489 4.96 -29.81 -13.56
N ASN A 490 3.65 -29.64 -13.41
CA ASN A 490 2.77 -29.12 -14.45
C ASN A 490 2.73 -27.59 -14.34
N VAL A 491 3.27 -26.92 -15.37
CA VAL A 491 3.25 -25.46 -15.47
C VAL A 491 2.02 -24.99 -16.25
N SER A 492 1.21 -24.13 -15.64
CA SER A 492 -0.01 -23.55 -16.24
C SER A 492 0.09 -22.03 -16.30
N ILE A 493 -0.58 -21.40 -17.27
CA ILE A 493 -0.52 -19.95 -17.48
C ILE A 493 -1.93 -19.34 -17.31
N LEU A 494 -1.97 -18.21 -16.60
CA LEU A 494 -3.06 -17.24 -16.59
C LEU A 494 -2.53 -15.90 -17.08
N LEU A 495 -3.36 -15.15 -17.81
CA LEU A 495 -3.05 -13.78 -18.19
C LEU A 495 -4.27 -12.90 -17.89
N CYS A 496 -4.15 -12.12 -16.82
CA CYS A 496 -5.13 -11.14 -16.38
C CYS A 496 -4.77 -9.76 -16.92
N GLY A 497 -5.75 -8.87 -17.01
CA GLY A 497 -5.47 -7.47 -17.28
C GLY A 497 -6.66 -6.69 -17.82
N ASP A 498 -6.42 -5.39 -17.89
CA ASP A 498 -7.15 -4.46 -18.74
C ASP A 498 -6.47 -4.49 -20.12
N PHE A 499 -7.14 -5.07 -21.10
CA PHE A 499 -6.60 -5.20 -22.45
C PHE A 499 -6.97 -4.00 -23.33
N ASN A 500 -7.82 -3.07 -22.86
CA ASN A 500 -8.34 -1.96 -23.64
C ASN A 500 -8.87 -2.39 -25.03
N SER A 501 -9.41 -3.62 -25.12
CA SER A 501 -9.85 -4.24 -26.37
C SER A 501 -11.16 -4.98 -26.17
N VAL A 502 -12.13 -4.69 -27.05
CA VAL A 502 -13.44 -5.34 -27.05
C VAL A 502 -13.38 -6.75 -27.66
N PRO A 503 -14.38 -7.61 -27.45
CA PRO A 503 -14.36 -9.00 -27.93
C PRO A 503 -14.24 -9.16 -29.46
N GLU A 504 -14.64 -8.15 -30.23
CA GLU A 504 -14.52 -8.11 -31.69
C GLU A 504 -13.09 -7.84 -32.17
N CYS A 505 -12.21 -7.32 -31.31
CA CYS A 505 -10.82 -7.01 -31.65
C CYS A 505 -9.97 -8.28 -31.78
N GLY A 506 -8.87 -8.12 -32.51
CA GLY A 506 -7.86 -9.14 -32.79
C GLY A 506 -7.22 -9.75 -31.54
N ILE A 507 -7.19 -9.05 -30.38
CA ILE A 507 -6.68 -9.62 -29.13
C ILE A 507 -7.52 -10.82 -28.69
N TYR A 508 -8.84 -10.66 -28.64
CA TYR A 508 -9.72 -11.73 -28.19
C TYR A 508 -9.65 -12.92 -29.17
N GLN A 509 -9.60 -12.62 -30.47
CA GLN A 509 -9.36 -13.62 -31.50
C GLN A 509 -8.00 -14.32 -31.33
N LEU A 510 -6.92 -13.58 -31.06
CA LEU A 510 -5.59 -14.13 -30.84
C LEU A 510 -5.64 -15.14 -29.70
N MET A 511 -6.12 -14.74 -28.53
CA MET A 511 -6.13 -15.58 -27.33
C MET A 511 -7.01 -16.83 -27.50
N THR A 512 -8.22 -16.69 -28.07
CA THR A 512 -9.21 -17.77 -28.12
C THR A 512 -9.10 -18.66 -29.36
N LYS A 513 -8.75 -18.09 -30.52
CA LYS A 513 -8.63 -18.82 -31.80
C LYS A 513 -7.20 -19.16 -32.18
N ARG A 514 -6.21 -18.66 -31.42
CA ARG A 514 -4.78 -18.92 -31.59
C ARG A 514 -4.18 -18.41 -32.89
N TYR A 515 -4.94 -17.63 -33.65
CA TYR A 515 -4.55 -17.14 -34.96
C TYR A 515 -5.26 -15.83 -35.31
N VAL A 516 -4.48 -14.85 -35.78
CA VAL A 516 -4.97 -13.61 -36.38
C VAL A 516 -4.41 -13.49 -37.79
N PRO A 517 -5.26 -13.40 -38.83
CA PRO A 517 -4.82 -13.30 -40.21
C PRO A 517 -4.25 -11.92 -40.54
N ASN A 518 -3.61 -11.81 -41.70
CA ASN A 518 -3.01 -10.57 -42.18
C ASN A 518 -3.99 -9.53 -42.70
N ASP A 519 -5.24 -9.91 -42.93
CA ASP A 519 -6.36 -9.04 -43.34
C ASP A 519 -7.24 -8.61 -42.16
N CYS A 520 -6.80 -8.86 -40.92
CA CYS A 520 -7.48 -8.38 -39.72
C CYS A 520 -7.61 -6.84 -39.74
N LYS A 521 -8.82 -6.34 -39.46
CA LYS A 521 -9.13 -4.90 -39.52
C LYS A 521 -8.28 -4.08 -38.54
N ASP A 522 -7.94 -4.66 -37.40
CA ASP A 522 -7.14 -4.02 -36.35
C ASP A 522 -5.80 -3.50 -36.88
N TRP A 523 -5.18 -4.21 -37.84
CA TRP A 523 -3.92 -3.80 -38.49
C TRP A 523 -3.98 -2.45 -39.21
N SER A 524 -5.19 -1.98 -39.51
CA SER A 524 -5.48 -0.73 -40.23
C SER A 524 -6.24 0.30 -39.39
N SER A 525 -6.28 0.13 -38.06
CA SER A 525 -6.97 1.03 -37.12
C SER A 525 -6.46 2.48 -37.13
N CYS A 526 -5.23 2.71 -37.61
CA CYS A 526 -4.69 4.04 -37.88
C CYS A 526 -4.08 4.10 -39.30
N PRO A 527 -4.59 4.95 -40.21
CA PRO A 527 -4.13 4.99 -41.60
C PRO A 527 -2.65 5.27 -41.81
N GLU A 528 -1.99 5.98 -40.87
CA GLU A 528 -0.57 6.31 -40.97
C GLU A 528 0.35 5.21 -40.40
N GLU A 529 -0.23 4.23 -39.69
CA GLU A 529 0.48 3.22 -38.89
C GLU A 529 0.10 1.79 -39.33
N ILE A 530 -0.40 1.63 -40.55
CA ILE A 530 -0.86 0.34 -41.10
C ILE A 530 0.26 -0.71 -41.00
N VAL A 531 -0.12 -1.91 -40.54
CA VAL A 531 0.74 -3.09 -40.47
C VAL A 531 0.34 -4.06 -41.60
N GLU A 532 1.24 -4.33 -42.52
CA GLU A 532 0.98 -5.21 -43.68
C GLU A 532 1.73 -6.54 -43.56
N ASN A 533 1.17 -7.60 -44.16
CA ASN A 533 1.81 -8.92 -44.28
C ASN A 533 2.16 -9.61 -42.94
N VAL A 534 1.50 -9.21 -41.85
CA VAL A 534 1.68 -9.81 -40.52
C VAL A 534 0.49 -10.69 -40.17
N SER A 535 0.74 -11.95 -39.84
CA SER A 535 -0.22 -12.80 -39.14
C SER A 535 0.38 -13.24 -37.81
N LEU A 536 -0.47 -13.41 -36.79
CA LEU A 536 -0.05 -13.86 -35.47
C LEU A 536 -0.57 -15.26 -35.20
N SER A 537 0.22 -16.09 -34.51
CA SER A 537 -0.20 -17.43 -34.11
C SER A 537 0.50 -17.90 -32.84
N HIS A 538 -0.12 -18.78 -32.07
CA HIS A 538 0.51 -19.43 -30.91
C HIS A 538 -0.03 -20.85 -30.69
N SER A 539 0.62 -21.61 -29.79
CA SER A 539 0.26 -23.00 -29.49
C SER A 539 -0.62 -23.17 -28.23
N LEU A 540 -0.66 -22.17 -27.35
CA LEU A 540 -1.39 -22.22 -26.07
C LEU A 540 -2.91 -22.37 -26.25
N SER A 541 -3.53 -23.23 -25.46
CA SER A 541 -4.98 -23.46 -25.46
C SER A 541 -5.69 -22.51 -24.50
N PHE A 542 -5.86 -21.24 -24.89
CA PHE A 542 -6.49 -20.22 -24.05
C PHE A 542 -7.98 -20.03 -24.35
N ASP A 543 -8.71 -19.64 -23.31
CA ASP A 543 -10.07 -19.10 -23.40
C ASP A 543 -10.27 -18.01 -22.32
N SER A 544 -11.33 -17.22 -22.40
CA SER A 544 -11.67 -16.22 -21.38
C SER A 544 -12.48 -16.86 -20.25
N ALA A 545 -11.95 -16.84 -19.02
CA ALA A 545 -12.56 -17.49 -17.87
C ALA A 545 -13.94 -16.90 -17.50
N CYS A 546 -14.15 -15.61 -17.76
CA CYS A 546 -15.41 -14.91 -17.54
C CYS A 546 -16.23 -14.74 -18.84
N GLY A 547 -15.79 -15.32 -19.95
CA GLY A 547 -16.39 -15.11 -21.27
C GLY A 547 -16.24 -13.67 -21.75
N THR A 548 -17.33 -13.11 -22.27
CA THR A 548 -17.43 -11.72 -22.75
C THR A 548 -18.60 -11.04 -22.05
N PRO A 549 -18.42 -10.58 -20.79
CA PRO A 549 -19.42 -9.75 -20.11
C PRO A 549 -19.90 -8.60 -20.99
N GLU A 550 -21.12 -8.10 -20.79
CA GLU A 550 -21.60 -6.94 -21.56
C GLU A 550 -20.72 -5.71 -21.29
N TYR A 551 -20.34 -5.49 -20.03
CA TYR A 551 -19.48 -4.39 -19.60
C TYR A 551 -18.49 -4.88 -18.55
N THR A 552 -17.23 -4.45 -18.69
CA THR A 552 -16.23 -4.46 -17.61
C THR A 552 -15.69 -3.08 -17.34
N ASN A 553 -15.86 -2.13 -18.27
CA ASN A 553 -15.75 -0.69 -18.06
C ASN A 553 -17.12 -0.04 -18.36
N TYR A 554 -17.56 0.90 -17.52
CA TYR A 554 -18.86 1.56 -17.69
C TYR A 554 -18.80 3.05 -17.30
N THR A 555 -18.53 3.92 -18.26
CA THR A 555 -18.56 5.38 -18.13
C THR A 555 -19.75 5.98 -18.89
N ALA A 556 -20.01 7.28 -18.72
CA ALA A 556 -21.14 7.94 -19.40
C ALA A 556 -21.00 7.98 -20.94
N GLU A 557 -19.77 8.03 -21.46
CA GLU A 557 -19.50 8.13 -22.91
C GLU A 557 -19.10 6.80 -23.54
N PHE A 558 -18.70 5.81 -22.74
CA PHE A 558 -18.19 4.52 -23.21
C PHE A 558 -18.49 3.40 -22.21
N ALA A 559 -19.02 2.28 -22.67
CA ALA A 559 -19.22 1.08 -21.87
C ALA A 559 -19.02 -0.16 -22.74
N ASP A 560 -18.09 -1.03 -22.35
CA ASP A 560 -17.77 -2.26 -23.09
C ASP A 560 -16.93 -3.24 -22.24
N CYS A 561 -16.62 -4.41 -22.79
CA CYS A 561 -15.77 -5.44 -22.19
C CYS A 561 -14.30 -5.21 -22.56
N LEU A 562 -13.50 -4.72 -21.63
CA LEU A 562 -12.08 -4.44 -21.80
C LEU A 562 -11.16 -5.38 -21.00
N ASP A 563 -11.70 -5.99 -19.96
CA ASP A 563 -10.95 -6.77 -18.98
C ASP A 563 -11.14 -8.26 -19.22
N TYR A 564 -10.07 -9.03 -19.07
CA TYR A 564 -10.12 -10.49 -19.27
C TYR A 564 -9.23 -11.23 -18.27
N ILE A 565 -9.62 -12.47 -18.00
CA ILE A 565 -8.79 -13.48 -17.34
C ILE A 565 -8.65 -14.63 -18.35
N PHE A 566 -7.59 -14.60 -19.15
CA PHE A 566 -7.30 -15.69 -20.08
C PHE A 566 -6.63 -16.84 -19.32
N TYR A 567 -7.09 -18.07 -19.55
CA TYR A 567 -6.61 -19.25 -18.82
C TYR A 567 -6.30 -20.43 -19.75
N GLN A 568 -5.33 -21.26 -19.36
CA GLN A 568 -4.94 -22.43 -20.11
C GLN A 568 -5.91 -23.61 -19.90
N THR A 569 -6.84 -23.79 -20.84
CA THR A 569 -7.98 -24.72 -20.80
C THR A 569 -7.63 -26.21 -20.72
N ASP A 570 -6.41 -26.60 -21.12
CA ASP A 570 -5.96 -27.98 -21.05
C ASP A 570 -5.34 -28.35 -19.69
N ASN A 571 -5.13 -27.38 -18.81
CA ASN A 571 -4.61 -27.57 -17.45
C ASN A 571 -5.56 -27.08 -16.36
N LEU A 572 -6.44 -26.15 -16.68
CA LEU A 572 -7.37 -25.48 -15.77
C LEU A 572 -8.79 -25.51 -16.34
N LYS A 573 -9.80 -25.56 -15.47
CA LYS A 573 -11.22 -25.39 -15.85
C LYS A 573 -11.90 -24.34 -14.98
N VAL A 574 -12.89 -23.67 -15.55
CA VAL A 574 -13.78 -22.76 -14.80
C VAL A 574 -14.80 -23.59 -14.02
N SER A 575 -14.90 -23.33 -12.72
CA SER A 575 -15.87 -23.96 -11.83
C SER A 575 -17.05 -23.04 -11.54
N GLN A 576 -16.80 -21.74 -11.40
CA GLN A 576 -17.82 -20.73 -11.15
C GLN A 576 -17.33 -19.37 -11.64
N VAL A 577 -18.18 -18.60 -12.31
CA VAL A 577 -17.96 -17.18 -12.59
C VAL A 577 -18.82 -16.38 -11.62
N ILE A 578 -18.23 -15.43 -10.88
CA ILE A 578 -19.00 -14.59 -9.97
C ILE A 578 -19.79 -13.58 -10.82
N PRO A 579 -21.13 -13.51 -10.67
CA PRO A 579 -21.97 -12.74 -11.58
C PRO A 579 -21.57 -11.27 -11.60
N MET A 580 -21.68 -10.66 -12.77
CA MET A 580 -21.50 -9.22 -12.94
C MET A 580 -22.69 -8.46 -12.32
N PRO A 581 -22.49 -7.21 -11.86
CA PRO A 581 -23.59 -6.33 -11.50
C PRO A 581 -24.58 -6.17 -12.66
N SER A 582 -25.85 -6.00 -12.31
CA SER A 582 -26.90 -5.74 -13.30
C SER A 582 -26.74 -4.37 -13.96
N ASN A 583 -27.26 -4.22 -15.17
CA ASN A 583 -27.25 -2.93 -15.87
C ASN A 583 -28.00 -1.83 -15.08
N GLU A 584 -29.00 -2.20 -14.28
CA GLU A 584 -29.70 -1.27 -13.38
C GLU A 584 -28.78 -0.74 -12.26
N GLU A 585 -27.96 -1.61 -11.65
CA GLU A 585 -26.97 -1.22 -10.65
C GLU A 585 -25.88 -0.31 -11.24
N LEU A 586 -25.42 -0.60 -12.47
CA LEU A 586 -24.41 0.22 -13.16
C LEU A 586 -24.93 1.62 -13.53
N LYS A 587 -26.21 1.73 -13.91
CA LYS A 587 -26.86 2.98 -14.32
C LYS A 587 -27.42 3.82 -13.17
N LEU A 588 -27.48 3.27 -11.96
CA LEU A 588 -28.15 3.92 -10.82
C LEU A 588 -27.66 5.35 -10.57
N HIS A 589 -26.37 5.59 -10.79
CA HIS A 589 -25.72 6.91 -10.65
C HIS A 589 -25.22 7.46 -11.99
N THR A 590 -25.92 7.18 -13.09
CA THR A 590 -25.55 7.49 -14.48
C THR A 590 -24.49 6.53 -15.04
N ALA A 591 -23.32 6.45 -14.39
CA ALA A 591 -22.22 5.56 -14.76
C ALA A 591 -21.24 5.35 -13.59
N LEU A 592 -20.09 4.74 -13.86
CA LEU A 592 -19.03 4.47 -12.90
C LEU A 592 -17.82 5.42 -13.09
N PRO A 593 -17.06 5.77 -12.04
CA PRO A 593 -17.29 5.42 -10.64
C PRO A 593 -18.51 6.15 -10.07
N SER A 594 -18.96 5.73 -8.89
CA SER A 594 -20.09 6.34 -8.18
C SER A 594 -19.91 6.24 -6.67
N VAL A 595 -20.91 6.71 -5.91
CA VAL A 595 -20.90 6.61 -4.45
C VAL A 595 -20.86 5.15 -3.95
N VAL A 596 -21.29 4.17 -4.75
CA VAL A 596 -21.30 2.74 -4.43
C VAL A 596 -20.30 1.90 -5.24
N PHE A 597 -19.55 2.52 -6.17
CA PHE A 597 -18.56 1.86 -7.02
C PHE A 597 -17.26 2.67 -7.09
N PRO A 598 -16.10 2.10 -6.70
CA PRO A 598 -14.87 2.88 -6.53
C PRO A 598 -13.97 2.96 -7.76
N SER A 599 -14.38 2.37 -8.89
CA SER A 599 -13.65 2.37 -10.16
C SER A 599 -14.64 2.57 -11.31
N ASP A 600 -14.18 3.03 -12.45
CA ASP A 600 -14.92 2.98 -13.71
C ASP A 600 -14.96 1.57 -14.33
N HIS A 601 -14.15 0.65 -13.81
CA HIS A 601 -14.18 -0.77 -14.14
C HIS A 601 -14.96 -1.60 -13.11
N ILE A 602 -15.31 -2.83 -13.51
CA ILE A 602 -15.96 -3.85 -12.69
C ILE A 602 -14.98 -5.00 -12.54
N SER A 603 -14.69 -5.40 -11.31
CA SER A 603 -13.80 -6.52 -11.03
C SER A 603 -14.31 -7.84 -11.66
N LEU A 604 -13.43 -8.58 -12.32
CA LEU A 604 -13.68 -9.96 -12.72
C LEU A 604 -13.29 -10.89 -11.58
N CYS A 605 -14.13 -11.86 -11.25
CA CYS A 605 -13.84 -12.85 -10.21
C CYS A 605 -14.33 -14.23 -10.66
N VAL A 606 -13.47 -15.24 -10.56
CA VAL A 606 -13.73 -16.60 -11.07
C VAL A 606 -13.02 -17.65 -10.22
N ASP A 607 -13.71 -18.78 -10.04
CA ASP A 607 -13.18 -19.96 -9.38
C ASP A 607 -12.66 -20.93 -10.45
N LEU A 608 -11.38 -21.25 -10.39
CA LEU A 608 -10.70 -22.19 -11.28
C LEU A 608 -10.34 -23.47 -10.54
N GLU A 609 -10.22 -24.56 -11.29
CA GLU A 609 -9.78 -25.86 -10.79
C GLU A 609 -8.63 -26.42 -11.63
N TRP A 610 -7.63 -27.00 -10.97
CA TRP A 610 -6.61 -27.82 -11.62
C TRP A 610 -7.23 -29.07 -12.27
N ILE A 611 -6.95 -29.30 -13.55
CA ILE A 611 -7.33 -30.52 -14.27
C ILE A 611 -6.21 -31.56 -14.20
N LYS A 612 -4.96 -31.12 -14.44
CA LYS A 612 -3.78 -31.97 -14.54
C LYS A 612 -2.82 -31.76 -13.41
#